data_AF-A0A9D8CZV3-F1
#
_entry.id   AF-A0A9D8CZV3-F1
#
_cell.length_a   1.000
_cell.length_b   1.000
_cell.length_c   1.000
_cell.angle_alpha   90.00
_cell.angle_beta   90.00
_cell.angle_gamma   90.00
#
_symmetry.space_group_name_H-M   'P 1'
#
loop_
_entity.id
_entity.type
_entity.pdbx_description
1 polymer ?
#
loop_
_entity_poly.entity_id
_entity_poly.type
_entity_poly.pdbx_seq_one_letter_code
_entity_poly.pdbx_strand_id
1 'polypeptide(L)'
;MIQWTEIMIAAGAALVAAIVIRVIRARAAARNRGPAHIHEPLMKRAEALADKSPFLSKVSREFKANGHISNRQAEAVRKAIARIEAR
;
A
#
# COMPACT_ATOMS: atom_id res chain seq x y z
N MET A 1 40.65 30.19 7.23
CA MET A 1 39.43 30.32 6.41
C MET A 1 38.83 28.97 5.99
N ILE A 2 39.57 27.86 5.98
CA ILE A 2 39.08 26.55 5.50
C ILE A 2 38.05 25.87 6.42
N GLN A 3 38.17 26.01 7.75
CA GLN A 3 37.23 25.39 8.70
C GLN A 3 35.77 25.88 8.57
N TRP A 4 35.53 27.17 8.35
CA TRP A 4 34.17 27.69 8.23
C TRP A 4 33.46 27.18 6.98
N THR A 5 34.20 27.02 5.89
CA THR A 5 33.70 26.45 4.64
C THR A 5 33.34 24.97 4.82
N GLU A 6 34.18 24.20 5.52
CA GLU A 6 33.92 22.79 5.84
C GLU A 6 32.68 22.61 6.72
N ILE A 7 32.49 23.46 7.73
CA ILE A 7 31.32 23.44 8.60
C ILE A 7 30.04 23.74 7.80
N MET A 8 30.09 24.70 6.88
CA MET A 8 28.94 25.04 6.03
C MET A 8 28.60 23.93 5.04
N ILE A 9 29.61 23.27 4.46
CA ILE A 9 29.41 22.12 3.58
C ILE A 9 28.81 20.95 4.35
N ALA A 10 29.32 20.64 5.54
CA ALA A 10 28.82 19.56 6.39
C ALA A 10 27.37 19.82 6.82
N ALA A 11 27.04 21.06 7.21
CA ALA A 11 25.67 21.45 7.58
C ALA A 11 24.70 21.33 6.38
N GLY A 12 25.12 21.79 5.19
CA GLY A 12 24.34 21.66 3.97
C GLY A 12 24.11 20.19 3.57
N ALA A 13 25.15 19.36 3.64
CA ALA A 13 25.06 17.93 3.34
C ALA A 13 24.13 17.20 4.32
N ALA A 14 24.20 17.53 5.61
CA ALA A 14 23.33 16.93 6.63
C ALA A 14 21.85 17.28 6.40
N LEU A 15 21.55 18.53 6.01
CA LEU A 15 20.19 18.96 5.69
C LEU A 15 19.64 18.21 4.47
N VAL A 16 20.43 18.09 3.40
CA VAL A 16 20.05 17.35 2.20
C VAL A 16 19.81 15.88 2.52
N ALA A 17 20.72 15.25 3.28
CA ALA A 17 20.56 13.86 3.71
C ALA A 17 19.27 13.66 4.53
N ALA A 18 18.95 14.56 5.46
CA ALA A 18 17.72 14.48 6.24
C ALA A 18 16.45 14.57 5.37
N ILE A 19 16.45 15.47 4.38
CA ILE A 19 15.34 15.60 3.41
C ILE A 19 15.20 14.32 2.59
N VAL A 20 16.30 13.81 2.04
CA VAL A 20 16.31 12.56 1.25
C VAL A 20 15.80 11.38 2.08
N ILE A 21 16.28 11.22 3.32
CA ILE A 21 15.82 10.18 4.24
C ILE A 21 14.33 10.32 4.53
N ARG A 22 13.84 11.55 4.77
CA ARG A 22 12.42 11.82 5.01
C ARG A 22 11.56 11.46 3.80
N VAL A 23 12.01 11.81 2.59
CA VAL A 23 11.32 11.46 1.34
C VAL A 23 11.32 9.95 1.11
N ILE A 24 12.46 9.28 1.30
CA ILE A 24 12.56 7.82 1.14
C ILE A 24 11.67 7.12 2.18
N ARG A 25 11.69 7.56 3.44
CA ARG A 25 10.80 7.02 4.49
C ARG A 25 9.34 7.30 4.21
N ALA A 26 8.98 8.49 3.74
CA ALA A 26 7.61 8.81 3.35
C ALA A 26 7.15 7.95 2.16
N ARG A 27 8.04 7.73 1.18
CA ARG A 27 7.78 6.87 0.02
C ARG A 27 7.70 5.39 0.40
N ALA A 28 8.56 4.93 1.30
CA ALA A 28 8.50 3.58 1.85
C ALA A 28 7.25 3.38 2.71
N ALA A 29 6.87 4.37 3.52
CA ALA A 29 5.62 4.37 4.27
C ALA A 29 4.40 4.40 3.34
N ALA A 30 4.44 5.13 2.23
CA ALA A 30 3.39 5.10 1.21
C ALA A 30 3.32 3.75 0.48
N ARG A 31 4.48 3.13 0.17
CA ARG A 31 4.55 1.77 -0.38
C ARG A 31 4.05 0.70 0.59
N ASN A 32 4.33 0.87 1.89
CA ASN A 32 3.91 -0.05 2.95
C ASN A 32 2.47 0.18 3.42
N ARG A 33 1.94 1.41 3.30
CA ARG A 33 0.54 1.70 3.60
C ARG A 33 -0.39 1.19 2.52
N GLY A 34 0.08 1.06 1.28
CA GLY A 34 -0.73 0.68 0.13
C GLY A 34 -1.81 1.75 -0.11
N PRO A 35 -1.90 2.39 -1.27
CA PRO A 35 -3.07 3.16 -1.62
C PRO A 35 -4.31 2.32 -1.30
N ALA A 36 -5.29 2.93 -0.61
CA ALA A 36 -6.63 2.38 -0.39
C ALA A 36 -7.24 1.79 -1.69
N HIS A 37 -6.69 2.17 -2.85
CA HIS A 37 -7.14 1.90 -4.20
C HIS A 37 -6.33 0.79 -4.91
N ILE A 38 -5.23 0.24 -4.34
CA ILE A 38 -4.45 -0.84 -5.02
C ILE A 38 -5.32 -2.08 -5.22
N HIS A 39 -6.16 -2.38 -4.24
CA HIS A 39 -7.01 -3.56 -4.28
C HIS A 39 -8.41 -3.27 -4.83
N GLU A 40 -8.70 -2.03 -5.24
CA GLU A 40 -10.02 -1.64 -5.74
C GLU A 40 -10.44 -2.43 -7.00
N PRO A 41 -9.57 -2.66 -8.01
CA PRO A 41 -9.91 -3.52 -9.14
C PRO A 41 -10.15 -4.99 -8.73
N LEU A 42 -9.36 -5.49 -7.77
CA LEU A 42 -9.50 -6.84 -7.23
C LEU A 42 -10.81 -6.99 -6.46
N MET A 43 -11.17 -5.98 -5.67
CA MET A 43 -12.39 -5.95 -4.87
C MET A 43 -13.64 -5.77 -5.72
N LYS A 44 -13.58 -5.03 -6.84
CA LYS A 44 -14.66 -5.00 -7.83
C LYS A 44 -14.95 -6.40 -8.41
N ARG A 45 -13.90 -7.18 -8.70
CA ARG A 45 -14.07 -8.57 -9.14
C ARG A 45 -14.61 -9.47 -8.03
N ALA A 46 -14.13 -9.28 -6.81
CA ALA A 46 -14.65 -9.98 -5.63
C ALA A 46 -16.15 -9.70 -5.42
N GLU A 47 -16.57 -8.45 -5.63
CA GLU A 47 -17.97 -8.03 -5.55
C GLU A 47 -18.83 -8.68 -6.64
N ALA A 48 -18.35 -8.74 -7.89
CA ALA A 48 -19.06 -9.43 -8.96
C ALA A 48 -19.25 -10.94 -8.72
N LEU A 49 -18.38 -11.54 -7.88
CA LEU A 49 -18.44 -12.95 -7.49
C LEU A 49 -18.95 -13.15 -6.05
N ALA A 50 -19.47 -12.10 -5.42
CA ALA A 50 -19.91 -12.14 -4.02
C ALA A 50 -21.04 -13.17 -3.80
N ASP A 51 -21.94 -13.31 -4.77
CA ASP A 51 -23.06 -14.27 -4.70
C ASP A 51 -22.60 -15.73 -4.76
N LYS A 52 -21.40 -15.97 -5.31
CA LYS A 52 -20.80 -17.30 -5.43
C LYS A 52 -19.97 -17.71 -4.20
N SER A 53 -19.67 -16.78 -3.29
CA SER A 53 -18.85 -17.06 -2.12
C SER A 53 -19.17 -16.15 -0.94
N PRO A 54 -19.62 -16.71 0.21
CA PRO A 54 -19.89 -15.92 1.41
C PRO A 54 -18.63 -15.21 1.94
N PHE A 55 -17.43 -15.75 1.67
CA PHE A 55 -16.17 -15.09 1.98
C PHE A 55 -15.98 -13.80 1.18
N LEU A 56 -16.21 -13.84 -0.15
CA LEU A 56 -16.08 -12.66 -1.00
C LEU A 56 -17.12 -11.60 -0.65
N SER A 57 -18.36 -12.00 -0.36
CA SER A 57 -19.41 -11.08 0.10
C SER A 57 -19.01 -10.33 1.38
N LYS A 58 -18.50 -11.05 2.39
CA LYS A 58 -18.04 -10.45 3.64
C LYS A 58 -16.89 -9.47 3.42
N VAL A 59 -15.86 -9.87 2.67
CA VAL A 59 -14.67 -9.04 2.44
C VAL A 59 -15.00 -7.81 1.59
N SER A 60 -15.89 -7.93 0.60
CA SER A 60 -16.39 -6.78 -0.17
C SER A 60 -17.14 -5.77 0.70
N ARG A 61 -17.94 -6.23 1.67
CA ARG A 61 -18.62 -5.34 2.63
C ARG A 61 -17.62 -4.64 3.55
N GLU A 62 -16.63 -5.37 4.06
CA GLU A 62 -15.55 -4.80 4.88
C GLU A 62 -14.70 -3.79 4.10
N PHE A 63 -14.43 -4.04 2.83
CA PHE A 63 -13.72 -3.10 1.96
C PHE A 63 -14.53 -1.83 1.70
N LYS A 64 -15.84 -1.93 1.46
CA LYS A 64 -16.71 -0.75 1.32
C LYS A 64 -16.77 0.10 2.60
N ALA A 65 -16.75 -0.55 3.77
CA ALA A 65 -16.78 0.16 5.05
C ALA A 65 -15.44 0.80 5.41
N ASN A 66 -14.33 0.10 5.16
CA ASN A 66 -13.00 0.51 5.61
C ASN A 66 -12.16 1.22 4.54
N GLY A 67 -12.55 1.10 3.26
CA GLY A 67 -11.81 1.65 2.11
C GLY A 67 -10.48 0.96 1.81
N HIS A 68 -10.10 -0.09 2.54
CA HIS A 68 -8.85 -0.81 2.34
C HIS A 68 -8.94 -2.27 2.82
N ILE A 69 -8.06 -3.12 2.31
CA ILE A 69 -7.82 -4.48 2.83
C ILE A 69 -6.32 -4.73 2.99
N SER A 70 -5.97 -5.62 3.92
CA SER A 70 -4.57 -6.03 4.10
C SER A 70 -4.07 -6.87 2.92
N ASN A 71 -2.76 -6.91 2.70
CA ASN A 71 -2.16 -7.73 1.64
C ASN A 71 -2.46 -9.23 1.79
N ARG A 72 -2.54 -9.75 3.04
CA ARG A 72 -2.94 -11.15 3.28
C ARG A 72 -4.38 -11.42 2.86
N GLN A 73 -5.28 -10.49 3.17
CA GLN A 73 -6.68 -10.58 2.72
C GLN A 73 -6.78 -10.49 1.20
N ALA A 74 -6.01 -9.59 0.57
CA ALA A 74 -5.97 -9.48 -0.89
C ALA A 74 -5.50 -10.78 -1.55
N GLU A 75 -4.49 -11.45 -1.00
CA GLU A 75 -4.03 -12.74 -1.50
C GLU A 75 -5.09 -13.84 -1.35
N ALA A 76 -5.79 -13.88 -0.21
CA ALA A 76 -6.90 -14.79 0.01
C ALA A 76 -8.07 -14.55 -0.96
N VAL A 77 -8.42 -13.29 -1.22
CA VAL A 77 -9.42 -12.89 -2.22
C VAL A 77 -9.00 -13.34 -3.61
N ARG A 78 -7.74 -13.11 -3.99
CA ARG A 78 -7.21 -13.51 -5.30
C ARG A 78 -7.29 -15.03 -5.51
N LYS A 79 -6.95 -15.82 -4.47
CA LYS A 79 -7.06 -17.28 -4.50
C LYS A 79 -8.51 -17.76 -4.55
N ALA A 80 -9.41 -17.10 -3.82
CA ALA A 80 -10.83 -17.43 -3.84
C ALA A 80 -11.48 -17.15 -5.20
N ILE A 81 -11.18 -16.01 -5.82
CA ILE A 81 -11.62 -15.67 -7.18
C ILE A 81 -11.12 -16.73 -8.17
N ALA A 82 -9.81 -17.03 -8.16
CA ALA A 82 -9.22 -18.02 -9.06
C ALA A 82 -9.89 -19.40 -8.93
N ARG A 83 -10.27 -19.80 -7.71
CA ARG A 83 -10.97 -21.07 -7.46
C ARG A 83 -12.40 -21.08 -8.02
N ILE A 84 -13.08 -19.94 -8.03
CA ILE A 84 -14.44 -19.81 -8.57
C ILE A 84 -14.39 -19.72 -10.10
N GLU A 85 -13.40 -19.04 -10.66
CA GLU A 85 -13.21 -18.92 -12.11
C GLU A 85 -12.71 -20.24 -12.75
N ALA A 86 -11.97 -21.06 -12.00
CA ALA A 86 -11.50 -22.37 -12.45
C ALA A 86 -12.55 -23.49 -12.34
N ARG A 87 -13.76 -23.19 -11.86
CA ARG A 87 -14.83 -24.16 -11.60
C ARG A 87 -16.00 -23.93 -12.52
#